data_AF-A0A7L5XUS8-F1
#
_entry.id   AF-A0A7L5XUS8-F1
#
_cell.length_a   1.000
_cell.length_b   1.000
_cell.length_c   1.000
_cell.angle_alpha   90.00
_cell.angle_beta   90.00
_cell.angle_gamma   90.00
#
_symmetry.space_group_name_H-M   'P 1'
#
loop_
_entity.id
_entity.type
_entity.pdbx_description
1 polymer ?
#
loop_
_entity_poly.entity_id
_entity_poly.type
_entity_poly.pdbx_seq_one_letter_code
_entity_poly.pdbx_strand_id
1 'polypeptide(L)'
;MAVLEAAGGGRLLVHRGVLPMEMKNAAPAPPVGEVTLRGLMRAPERAGWFTPGDDPARGSYFLRDPQALAPALGKDLSPFFLDEEAASGDPSGAEEWPRKGVGALAPPNNHLSYALTWFGLAIALLAVFALRARRA
;
A
#
# COMPACT_ATOMS: atom_id res chain seq x y z
N MET A 1 -1.68 -5.67 12.57
CA MET A 1 -2.09 -6.77 11.68
C MET A 1 -2.94 -7.76 12.45
N ALA A 2 -3.77 -8.55 11.77
CA ALA A 2 -4.56 -9.63 12.38
C ALA A 2 -4.45 -10.91 11.56
N VAL A 3 -4.55 -12.07 12.21
CA VAL A 3 -4.65 -13.37 11.53
C VAL A 3 -6.13 -13.72 11.45
N LEU A 4 -6.63 -13.98 10.24
CA LEU A 4 -8.00 -14.40 9.98
C LEU A 4 -8.02 -15.73 9.23
N GLU A 5 -9.06 -16.52 9.44
CA GLU A 5 -9.25 -17.79 8.73
C GLU A 5 -10.11 -17.54 7.49
N ALA A 6 -9.64 -18.00 6.32
CA ALA A 6 -10.41 -17.89 5.10
C ALA A 6 -11.47 -18.99 5.06
N ALA A 7 -12.64 -18.69 4.47
CA ALA A 7 -13.75 -19.65 4.37
C ALA A 7 -13.36 -20.96 3.64
N GLY A 8 -12.45 -20.87 2.66
CA GLY A 8 -11.90 -22.03 1.95
C GLY A 8 -10.74 -22.74 2.68
N GLY A 9 -10.44 -22.35 3.92
CA GLY A 9 -9.31 -22.84 4.70
C GLY A 9 -8.05 -21.97 4.57
N GLY A 10 -7.10 -22.21 5.46
CA GLY A 10 -5.87 -21.43 5.57
C GLY A 10 -6.02 -20.18 6.42
N ARG A 11 -4.88 -19.67 6.90
CA ARG A 11 -4.82 -18.47 7.75
C ARG A 11 -4.12 -17.35 7.02
N LEU A 12 -4.80 -16.22 6.93
CA LEU A 12 -4.35 -15.06 6.20
C LEU A 12 -3.90 -13.98 7.17
N LEU A 13 -2.72 -13.42 6.89
CA LEU A 13 -2.30 -12.19 7.55
C LEU A 13 -3.00 -11.00 6.89
N VAL A 14 -3.68 -10.19 7.68
CA VAL A 14 -4.41 -9.02 7.20
C VAL A 14 -3.83 -7.73 7.80
N HIS A 15 -3.39 -6.85 6.90
CA HIS A 15 -3.02 -5.48 7.21
C HIS A 15 -4.29 -4.62 7.24
N ARG A 16 -4.73 -4.27 8.46
CA ARG A 16 -5.97 -3.53 8.72
C ARG A 16 -5.77 -2.02 8.80
N GLY A 17 -4.67 -1.52 8.22
CA GLY A 17 -4.25 -0.13 8.33
C GLY A 17 -3.12 0.11 9.33
N VAL A 18 -2.65 1.36 9.34
CA VAL A 18 -1.51 1.84 10.14
C VAL A 18 -2.02 2.70 11.30
N LEU A 19 -1.31 2.70 12.42
CA LEU A 19 -1.56 3.57 13.58
C LEU A 19 -0.36 4.50 13.81
N PRO A 20 -0.57 5.71 14.35
CA PRO A 20 0.50 6.53 14.90
C PRO A 20 1.20 5.79 16.04
N MET A 21 2.46 6.13 16.30
CA MET A 21 3.24 5.47 17.34
C MET A 21 2.66 5.67 18.74
N GLU A 22 2.02 6.81 18.96
CA GLU A 22 1.30 7.18 20.18
C GLU A 22 0.11 6.24 20.45
N MET A 23 -0.45 5.63 19.40
CA MET A 23 -1.59 4.72 19.46
C MET A 23 -1.20 3.24 19.34
N LYS A 24 0.08 2.89 19.46
CA LYS A 24 0.57 1.50 19.28
C LYS A 24 -0.23 0.48 20.10
N ASN A 25 -0.62 0.82 21.33
CA ASN A 25 -1.36 -0.08 22.23
C ASN A 25 -2.89 0.04 22.11
N ALA A 26 -3.39 0.97 21.29
CA ALA A 26 -4.82 1.22 21.08
C ALA A 26 -5.34 0.57 19.79
N ALA A 27 -4.65 -0.47 19.29
CA ALA A 27 -5.08 -1.17 18.10
C ALA A 27 -6.46 -1.82 18.32
N PRO A 28 -7.45 -1.61 17.44
CA PRO A 28 -8.75 -2.25 17.59
C PRO A 28 -8.62 -3.76 17.53
N ALA A 29 -9.46 -4.44 18.31
CA ALA A 29 -9.56 -5.88 18.25
C ALA A 29 -9.86 -6.36 16.81
N PRO A 30 -9.35 -7.54 16.41
CA PRO A 30 -9.82 -8.22 15.21
C PRO A 30 -11.35 -8.39 15.22
N PRO A 31 -12.00 -8.35 14.05
CA PRO A 31 -13.43 -8.66 13.97
C PRO A 31 -13.68 -10.10 14.48
N VAL A 32 -14.85 -10.30 15.07
CA VAL A 32 -15.29 -11.60 15.59
C VAL A 32 -16.41 -12.13 14.69
N GLY A 33 -16.38 -13.42 14.39
CA GLY A 33 -17.35 -14.09 13.52
C GLY A 33 -17.00 -13.98 12.04
N GLU A 34 -17.97 -14.31 11.19
CA GLU A 34 -17.82 -14.28 9.75
C GLU A 34 -17.87 -12.84 9.24
N VAL A 35 -16.83 -12.44 8.50
CA VAL A 35 -16.73 -11.10 7.91
C VAL A 35 -16.31 -11.19 6.45
N THR A 36 -16.84 -10.28 5.62
CA THR A 36 -16.36 -10.07 4.26
C THR A 36 -15.35 -8.93 4.26
N LEU A 37 -14.14 -9.19 3.78
CA LEU A 37 -13.09 -8.18 3.62
C LEU A 37 -12.82 -7.93 2.14
N ARG A 38 -12.55 -6.66 1.81
CA ARG A 38 -12.08 -6.24 0.49
C ARG A 38 -10.70 -5.62 0.64
N GLY A 39 -9.79 -5.95 -0.27
CA GLY A 39 -8.40 -5.54 -0.17
C GLY A 39 -7.54 -6.03 -1.32
N LEU A 40 -6.27 -5.66 -1.28
CA LEU A 40 -5.26 -6.08 -2.24
C LEU A 40 -4.50 -7.29 -1.69
N MET A 41 -4.41 -8.36 -2.47
CA MET A 41 -3.49 -9.46 -2.19
C MET A 41 -2.06 -9.02 -2.51
N ARG A 42 -1.13 -9.19 -1.56
CA ARG A 42 0.26 -8.76 -1.71
C ARG A 42 1.23 -9.89 -1.40
N ALA A 43 2.25 -10.02 -2.25
CA ALA A 43 3.40 -10.87 -1.98
C ALA A 43 4.17 -10.35 -0.75
N PRO A 44 4.93 -11.22 -0.05
CA PRO A 44 5.80 -10.82 1.05
C PRO A 44 6.77 -9.72 0.61
N GLU A 45 6.99 -8.76 1.50
CA GLU A 45 7.95 -7.69 1.23
C GLU A 45 9.39 -8.23 1.24
N ARG A 46 10.25 -7.62 0.41
CA ARG A 46 11.66 -8.00 0.31
C ARG A 46 12.53 -6.96 1.00
N ALA A 47 13.49 -7.41 1.78
CA ALA A 47 14.48 -6.53 2.41
C ALA A 47 15.32 -5.81 1.34
N GLY A 48 15.48 -4.50 1.51
CA GLY A 48 16.49 -3.71 0.82
C GLY A 48 17.73 -3.53 1.68
N TRP A 49 18.75 -2.84 1.15
CA TRP A 49 20.01 -2.57 1.88
C TRP A 49 19.84 -1.74 3.16
N PHE A 50 18.72 -1.02 3.28
CA PHE A 50 18.42 -0.17 4.43
C PHE A 50 17.30 -0.72 5.32
N THR A 51 16.84 -1.95 5.06
CA THR A 51 15.85 -2.59 5.93
C THR A 51 16.57 -3.08 7.19
N PRO A 52 16.22 -2.58 8.39
CA PRO A 52 16.78 -3.09 9.63
C PRO A 52 16.37 -4.55 9.85
N GLY A 53 17.16 -5.29 10.62
CA GLY A 53 16.78 -6.63 11.06
C GLY A 53 15.61 -6.59 12.05
N ASP A 54 14.76 -7.61 12.01
CA ASP A 54 13.67 -7.76 12.98
C ASP A 54 14.19 -8.03 14.40
N ASP A 55 13.42 -7.63 15.40
CA ASP A 55 13.63 -7.94 16.82
C ASP A 55 12.37 -8.63 17.39
N PRO A 56 12.27 -9.96 17.26
CA PRO A 56 11.13 -10.74 17.76
C PRO A 56 10.89 -10.59 19.26
N ALA A 57 11.95 -10.41 20.05
CA ALA A 57 11.84 -10.26 21.50
C ALA A 57 11.11 -8.96 21.88
N ARG A 58 11.24 -7.92 21.06
CA ARG A 58 10.51 -6.64 21.21
C ARG A 58 9.24 -6.55 20.36
N GLY A 59 8.92 -7.60 19.61
CA GLY A 59 7.79 -7.62 18.67
C GLY A 59 7.95 -6.61 17.52
N SER A 60 9.18 -6.30 17.13
CA SER A 60 9.49 -5.35 16.07
C SER A 60 9.81 -6.08 14.78
N TYR A 61 8.98 -5.86 13.76
CA TYR A 61 9.14 -6.40 12.42
C TYR A 61 9.07 -5.26 11.42
N PHE A 62 10.03 -5.19 10.50
CA PHE A 62 10.12 -4.10 9.52
C PHE A 62 9.47 -4.45 8.19
N LEU A 63 9.34 -5.74 7.89
CA LEU A 63 8.72 -6.24 6.67
C LEU A 63 7.41 -6.93 6.97
N ARG A 64 6.48 -6.80 6.03
CA ARG A 64 5.23 -7.54 6.00
C ARG A 64 5.47 -8.88 5.30
N ASP A 65 6.08 -9.80 6.05
CA ASP A 65 6.34 -11.17 5.61
C ASP A 65 5.59 -12.17 6.52
N PRO A 66 4.54 -12.84 6.00
CA PRO A 66 3.82 -13.87 6.75
C PRO A 66 4.71 -15.00 7.26
N GLN A 67 5.75 -15.40 6.51
CA GLN A 67 6.62 -16.51 6.92
C GLN A 67 7.57 -16.09 8.04
N ALA A 68 8.07 -14.85 8.02
CA ALA A 68 8.88 -14.30 9.11
C ALA A 68 8.05 -14.08 10.40
N LEU A 69 6.78 -13.71 10.27
CA LEU A 69 5.87 -13.46 11.39
C LEU A 69 5.23 -14.72 11.97
N ALA A 70 5.09 -15.79 11.18
CA ALA A 70 4.44 -17.03 11.58
C ALA A 70 4.93 -17.62 12.91
N PRO A 71 6.25 -17.72 13.19
CA PRO A 71 6.75 -18.25 14.45
C PRO A 71 6.32 -17.42 15.67
N ALA A 72 6.36 -16.10 15.57
CA ALA A 72 5.97 -15.21 16.66
C ALA A 72 4.48 -15.19 16.93
N LEU A 73 3.68 -15.49 15.90
CA LEU A 73 2.23 -15.62 16.01
C LEU A 73 1.80 -17.04 16.40
N GLY A 74 2.69 -18.04 16.31
CA GLY A 74 2.38 -19.45 16.54
C GLY A 74 1.33 -19.98 15.56
N LYS A 75 1.35 -19.49 14.31
CA LYS A 75 0.37 -19.84 13.26
C LYS A 75 1.10 -20.14 11.96
N ASP A 76 0.67 -21.19 11.27
CA ASP A 76 0.97 -21.35 9.84
C ASP A 76 0.15 -20.34 9.04
N LEU A 77 0.81 -19.54 8.21
CA LEU A 77 0.20 -18.47 7.43
C LEU A 77 0.37 -18.73 5.93
N SER A 78 -0.61 -18.27 5.14
CA SER A 78 -0.51 -18.22 3.68
C SER A 78 0.73 -17.44 3.23
N PRO A 79 1.33 -17.76 2.07
CA PRO A 79 2.56 -17.12 1.58
C PRO A 79 2.34 -15.70 1.01
N PHE A 80 1.25 -15.05 1.40
CA PHE A 80 0.85 -13.72 0.99
C PHE A 80 0.03 -13.08 2.12
N PHE A 81 -0.12 -11.76 2.10
CA PHE A 81 -0.97 -11.03 3.02
C PHE A 81 -2.03 -10.22 2.26
N LEU A 82 -3.10 -9.86 2.96
CA LEU A 82 -4.15 -8.98 2.45
C LEU A 82 -3.97 -7.57 3.02
N ASP A 83 -3.95 -6.58 2.15
CA ASP A 83 -3.98 -5.16 2.51
C ASP A 83 -5.41 -4.65 2.43
N GLU A 84 -6.04 -4.42 3.58
CA GLU A 84 -7.46 -4.05 3.65
C GLU A 84 -7.68 -2.67 3.01
N GLU A 85 -8.62 -2.61 2.07
CA GLU A 85 -8.99 -1.37 1.40
C GLU A 85 -9.71 -0.43 2.38
N ALA A 86 -9.55 0.88 2.21
CA ALA A 86 -10.41 1.82 2.89
C ALA A 86 -11.85 1.60 2.42
N ALA A 87 -12.82 1.60 3.34
CA ALA A 87 -14.22 1.70 2.95
C ALA A 87 -14.35 3.02 2.19
N SER A 88 -14.71 2.96 0.92
CA SER A 88 -14.84 4.13 0.07
C SER A 88 -15.90 5.07 0.65
N GLY A 89 -15.47 6.25 1.11
CA GLY A 89 -16.35 7.40 1.31
C GLY A 89 -16.79 7.68 2.74
N ASP A 90 -15.87 8.01 3.65
CA ASP A 90 -16.23 8.97 4.70
C ASP A 90 -15.80 10.40 4.27
N PRO A 91 -16.74 11.24 3.79
CA PRO A 91 -16.49 12.64 3.46
C PRO A 91 -16.35 13.53 4.71
N SER A 92 -16.46 12.99 5.94
CA SER A 92 -16.37 13.76 7.19
C SER A 92 -14.98 14.32 7.48
N GLY A 93 -13.94 13.78 6.86
CA GLY A 93 -12.55 14.16 7.13
C GLY A 93 -12.07 13.80 8.54
N ALA A 94 -12.84 13.03 9.32
CA ALA A 94 -12.36 12.47 10.57
C ALA A 94 -11.24 11.45 10.28
N GLU A 95 -10.12 11.57 10.98
CA GLU A 95 -9.06 10.56 10.92
C GLU A 95 -9.57 9.26 11.57
N GLU A 96 -10.14 8.37 10.76
CA GLU A 96 -10.51 7.04 11.22
C GLU A 96 -9.25 6.18 11.29
N TRP A 97 -8.78 5.94 12.52
CA TRP A 97 -7.66 5.07 12.83
C TRP A 97 -8.16 3.64 13.14
N PRO A 98 -7.48 2.57 12.67
CA PRO A 98 -6.29 2.56 11.83
C PRO A 98 -6.55 3.03 10.41
N ARG A 99 -5.61 3.81 9.85
CA ARG A 99 -5.72 4.33 8.50
C ARG A 99 -5.51 3.21 7.50
N LYS A 100 -6.58 2.82 6.81
CA LYS A 100 -6.58 1.79 5.75
C LYS A 100 -6.12 2.37 4.41
N GLY A 101 -5.81 1.50 3.45
CA GLY A 101 -5.42 1.93 2.10
C GLY A 101 -4.08 2.64 2.00
N VAL A 102 -3.22 2.55 3.03
CA VAL A 102 -1.84 3.06 2.99
C VAL A 102 -1.03 2.17 2.04
N GLY A 103 -1.01 2.55 0.76
CA GLY A 103 -0.48 1.73 -0.34
C GLY A 103 -1.51 1.40 -1.44
N ALA A 104 -2.69 2.04 -1.43
CA ALA A 104 -3.62 1.97 -2.53
C ALA A 104 -2.92 2.31 -3.85
N LEU A 105 -3.15 1.47 -4.87
CA LEU A 105 -2.62 1.65 -6.21
C LEU A 105 -3.34 2.82 -6.89
N ALA A 106 -2.95 4.04 -6.55
CA ALA A 106 -3.30 5.25 -7.29
C ALA A 106 -2.07 5.67 -8.12
N PRO A 107 -1.81 5.04 -9.29
CA PRO A 107 -0.73 5.48 -10.14
C PRO A 107 -0.93 6.97 -10.46
N PRO A 108 0.14 7.79 -10.41
CA PRO A 108 0.02 9.20 -10.69
C PRO A 108 -0.53 9.41 -12.09
N ASN A 109 -1.65 10.13 -12.20
CA ASN A 109 -2.25 10.48 -13.48
C ASN A 109 -1.67 11.82 -13.97
N ASN A 110 -0.54 11.77 -14.66
CA ASN A 110 0.16 12.94 -15.20
C ASN A 110 0.08 13.05 -16.72
N HIS A 111 -0.90 12.37 -17.36
CA HIS A 111 -1.03 12.34 -18.82
C HIS A 111 -1.18 13.72 -19.45
N LEU A 112 -1.98 14.61 -18.84
CA LEU A 112 -2.17 15.97 -19.35
C LEU A 112 -0.88 16.80 -19.30
N SER A 113 -0.10 16.67 -18.22
CA SER A 113 1.18 17.37 -18.07
C SER A 113 2.16 16.93 -19.16
N TYR A 114 2.29 15.62 -19.37
CA TYR A 114 3.12 15.08 -20.45
C TYR A 114 2.63 15.52 -21.83
N ALA A 115 1.33 15.46 -22.09
CA ALA A 115 0.76 15.92 -23.35
C ALA A 115 1.13 17.37 -23.63
N LEU A 116 0.99 18.25 -22.62
CA LEU A 116 1.35 19.66 -22.74
C LEU A 116 2.86 19.84 -23.02
N THR A 117 3.72 19.07 -22.35
CA THR A 117 5.17 19.09 -22.62
C THR A 117 5.47 18.67 -24.07
N TRP A 118 4.93 17.55 -24.53
CA TRP A 118 5.22 17.02 -25.86
C TRP A 118 4.67 17.91 -26.99
N PHE A 119 3.42 18.37 -26.87
CA PHE A 119 2.86 19.30 -27.86
C PHE A 119 3.53 20.67 -27.81
N GLY A 120 3.91 21.16 -26.62
CA GLY A 120 4.69 22.38 -26.47
C GLY A 120 6.04 22.32 -27.17
N LEU A 121 6.77 21.20 -27.02
CA LEU A 121 8.04 20.97 -27.72
C LEU A 121 7.85 20.89 -29.25
N ALA A 122 6.80 20.21 -29.72
CA ALA A 122 6.47 20.14 -31.14
C ALA A 122 6.18 21.53 -31.74
N ILE A 123 5.41 22.36 -31.04
CA ILE A 123 5.10 23.74 -31.46
C ILE A 123 6.37 24.59 -31.50
N ALA A 124 7.24 24.49 -30.49
CA ALA A 124 8.51 25.23 -30.46
C ALA A 124 9.42 24.84 -31.64
N LEU A 125 9.51 23.54 -31.95
CA LEU A 125 10.27 23.04 -33.10
C LEU A 125 9.70 23.56 -34.43
N LEU A 126 8.37 23.51 -34.60
CA LEU A 126 7.70 24.06 -35.79
C LEU A 126 7.97 25.56 -35.94
N ALA A 127 7.92 26.33 -34.86
CA ALA A 127 8.23 27.76 -34.87
C ALA A 127 9.67 28.03 -35.30
N VAL A 128 10.65 27.34 -34.71
CA VAL A 128 12.08 27.48 -35.06
C VAL A 128 12.31 27.11 -36.53
N PHE A 129 11.74 25.98 -36.98
CA PHE A 129 11.84 25.53 -38.37
C PHE A 129 11.25 26.55 -39.34
N ALA A 130 10.03 27.05 -39.07
CA ALA A 130 9.37 28.04 -39.92
C ALA A 130 10.17 29.35 -39.98
N LEU A 131 10.70 29.84 -38.86
CA LEU A 131 11.55 31.03 -38.82
C LEU A 131 12.83 30.84 -39.64
N ARG A 132 13.45 29.66 -39.57
CA ARG A 132 14.65 29.31 -40.35
C ARG A 132 14.36 29.18 -41.84
N ALA A 133 13.23 28.58 -42.21
CA ALA A 133 12.82 28.38 -43.59
C ALA A 133 12.45 29.69 -44.29
N ARG A 134 11.87 30.66 -43.57
CA ARG A 134 11.55 32.00 -44.11
C ARG A 134 12.79 32.88 -44.35
N ARG A 135 13.94 32.50 -43.79
CA ARG A 135 15.24 33.20 -43.96
C ARG A 135 16.16 32.51 -44.98
N ALA A 136 15.76 31.35 -45.49
CA ALA A 136 16.47 30.60 -46.54
C ALA A 136 16.02 31.10 -47.91
#